data_AF-A0A068RXM7-F1
#
_entry.id   AF-A0A068RXM7-F1
#
_cell.length_a   1.000
_cell.length_b   1.000
_cell.length_c   1.000
_cell.angle_alpha   90.00
_cell.angle_beta   90.00
_cell.angle_gamma   90.00
#
_symmetry.space_group_name_H-M   'P 1'
#
loop_
_entity.id
_entity.type
_entity.pdbx_description
1 polymer ?
#
loop_
_entity_poly.entity_id
_entity_poly.type
_entity_poly.pdbx_seq_one_letter_code
_entity_poly.pdbx_strand_id
1 'polypeptide(L)'
;MNFEEIEEQDGIRFSWNAWPSSRVEATKAVVPIACLYTPLKERDDFVEAPIWYEPVMCKAPCRAILNPYCQIDVRGKLWICPFCLQRNAFPPHYKDISNTNLPAELLPKYTTIEYNLNRVAQIPPIFLYVVDTCLEDEDLKALKDSLIVSLSLLPPYAWVGLITYGTMTQVHELGFPDCPKSFVFRGTKEYTGKQVQDMLGLAGSAVRPGQPAAAPGQPPQMSMPANRFLLPVKDCEFVLTSILENLQRDPWPVANDKRAERCTGVAMSVAVGLLEISYIDHIPQYRCSCHDV
;
A
#
# COMPACT_ATOMS: atom_id res chain seq x y z
N MET A 1 27.44 13.23 19.92
CA MET A 1 26.84 12.63 18.72
C MET A 1 26.82 13.70 17.65
N ASN A 2 27.46 13.41 16.53
CA ASN A 2 27.36 14.25 15.33
C ASN A 2 25.92 14.11 14.78
N PHE A 3 25.36 15.15 14.17
CA PHE A 3 24.00 15.09 13.62
C PHE A 3 23.87 14.07 12.48
N GLU A 4 24.96 13.85 11.75
CA GLU A 4 25.05 12.84 10.69
C GLU A 4 24.94 11.41 11.25
N GLU A 5 25.50 11.14 12.44
CA GLU A 5 25.41 9.82 13.08
C GLU A 5 23.97 9.50 13.49
N ILE A 6 23.23 10.51 13.99
CA ILE A 6 21.81 10.36 14.35
C ILE A 6 20.96 10.14 13.09
N GLU A 7 21.23 10.91 12.03
CA GLU A 7 20.53 10.75 10.76
C GLU A 7 20.83 9.38 10.12
N GLU A 8 22.04 8.86 10.30
CA GLU A 8 22.43 7.53 9.84
C GLU A 8 21.73 6.40 10.61
N GLN A 9 21.75 6.50 11.93
CA GLN A 9 21.15 5.49 12.80
C GLN A 9 19.62 5.53 12.76
N ASP A 10 19.02 6.69 12.96
CA ASP A 10 17.58 6.80 13.22
C ASP A 10 16.78 7.32 12.02
N GLY A 11 17.44 7.82 10.97
CA GLY A 11 16.76 8.47 9.84
C GLY A 11 16.08 9.78 10.23
N ILE A 12 16.56 10.44 11.29
CA ILE A 12 15.95 11.67 11.83
C ILE A 12 16.96 12.81 11.79
N ARG A 13 16.49 13.99 11.33
CA ARG A 13 17.24 15.24 11.40
C ARG A 13 16.42 16.36 12.03
N PHE A 14 16.81 16.80 13.21
CA PHE A 14 16.16 17.91 13.91
C PHE A 14 16.73 19.27 13.51
N SER A 15 15.85 20.27 13.49
CA SER A 15 16.20 21.71 13.52
C SER A 15 16.97 22.09 14.79
N TRP A 16 16.59 21.51 15.93
CA TRP A 16 17.22 21.71 17.24
C TRP A 16 17.38 20.38 17.95
N ASN A 17 18.62 19.99 18.25
CA ASN A 17 18.95 18.76 19.00
C ASN A 17 19.01 18.98 20.52
N ALA A 18 18.87 20.22 20.95
CA ALA A 18 18.67 20.59 22.35
C ALA A 18 17.44 21.48 22.41
N TRP A 19 16.44 21.07 23.20
CA TRP A 19 15.16 21.76 23.25
C TRP A 19 15.14 22.83 24.35
N PRO A 20 14.47 23.96 24.11
CA PRO A 20 14.18 24.94 25.15
C PRO A 20 13.39 24.32 26.30
N SER A 21 13.72 24.73 27.53
CA SER A 21 13.11 24.18 28.74
C SER A 21 11.73 24.77 29.04
N SER A 22 11.37 25.87 28.38
CA SER A 22 10.10 26.58 28.55
C SER A 22 9.45 26.93 27.22
N ARG A 23 8.11 27.03 27.24
CA ARG A 23 7.35 27.45 26.05
C ARG A 23 7.72 28.86 25.58
N VAL A 24 8.05 29.76 26.51
CA VAL A 24 8.44 31.15 26.20
C VAL A 24 9.74 31.18 25.39
N GLU A 25 10.72 30.37 25.76
CA GLU A 25 11.97 30.24 24.99
C GLU A 25 11.72 29.58 23.63
N ALA A 26 10.85 28.56 23.57
CA ALA A 26 10.47 27.93 22.31
C ALA A 26 9.77 28.90 21.35
N THR A 27 8.89 29.79 21.84
CA THR A 27 8.25 30.82 21.00
C THR A 27 9.23 31.89 20.51
N LYS A 28 10.33 32.12 21.22
CA LYS A 28 11.41 33.02 20.78
C LYS A 28 12.32 32.39 19.72
N ALA A 29 12.32 31.07 19.58
CA ALA A 29 13.08 30.40 18.54
C ALA A 29 12.44 30.73 17.18
N VAL A 30 13.20 31.39 16.30
CA VAL A 30 12.74 31.78 14.96
C VAL A 30 12.43 30.54 14.10
N VAL A 31 13.21 29.47 14.30
CA VAL A 31 12.99 28.17 13.65
C VAL A 31 12.25 27.25 14.63
N PRO A 32 11.11 26.65 14.24
CA PRO A 32 10.36 25.76 15.12
C PRO A 32 11.15 24.48 15.43
N ILE A 33 10.83 23.82 16.55
CA ILE A 33 11.33 22.47 16.85
C ILE A 33 10.58 21.48 15.96
N ALA A 34 11.24 21.08 14.88
CA ALA A 34 10.76 20.10 13.92
C ALA A 34 11.88 19.12 13.54
N CYS A 35 11.49 17.97 13.01
CA CYS A 35 12.40 17.01 12.38
C CYS A 35 11.94 16.61 10.98
N LEU A 36 12.93 16.23 10.15
CA LEU A 36 12.72 15.40 8.97
C LEU A 36 12.93 13.96 9.40
N TYR A 37 12.00 13.08 9.04
CA TYR A 37 12.05 11.67 9.39
C TYR A 37 11.86 10.80 8.15
N THR A 38 12.78 9.85 7.97
CA THR A 38 12.75 8.84 6.90
C THR A 38 12.40 7.49 7.52
N PRO A 39 11.10 7.12 7.63
CA PRO A 39 10.67 5.93 8.35
C PRO A 39 11.16 4.62 7.74
N LEU A 40 11.30 4.56 6.41
CA LEU A 40 11.79 3.41 5.67
C LEU A 40 13.23 3.66 5.18
N LYS A 41 14.08 4.18 6.06
CA LYS A 41 15.51 4.33 5.74
C LYS A 41 16.14 2.95 5.59
N GLU A 42 16.82 2.73 4.47
CA GLU A 42 17.52 1.49 4.20
C GLU A 42 18.64 1.27 5.24
N ARG A 43 18.66 0.08 5.81
CA ARG A 43 19.62 -0.31 6.84
C ARG A 43 20.00 -1.78 6.66
N ASP A 44 21.28 -2.02 6.39
CA ASP A 44 21.82 -3.37 6.15
C ASP A 44 21.56 -4.30 7.34
N ASP A 45 21.60 -3.77 8.57
CA ASP A 45 21.45 -4.58 9.77
C ASP A 45 20.01 -5.09 10.00
N PHE A 46 18.99 -4.47 9.39
CA PHE A 46 17.63 -5.00 9.40
C PHE A 46 17.47 -6.19 8.44
N VAL A 47 18.24 -6.20 7.34
CA VAL A 47 18.26 -7.30 6.37
C VAL A 47 19.07 -8.48 6.92
N GLU A 48 20.21 -8.22 7.56
CA GLU A 48 21.08 -9.26 8.12
C GLU A 48 20.50 -9.94 9.36
N ALA A 49 19.80 -9.19 10.22
CA ALA A 49 19.25 -9.67 11.49
C ALA A 49 17.77 -9.28 11.68
N PRO A 50 16.85 -9.86 10.89
CA PRO A 50 15.43 -9.54 10.95
C PRO A 50 14.80 -10.03 12.27
N ILE A 51 13.92 -9.21 12.83
CA ILE A 51 13.25 -9.46 14.10
C ILE A 51 11.86 -10.06 13.85
N TRP A 52 11.67 -11.32 14.23
CA TRP A 52 10.46 -12.12 13.96
C TRP A 52 9.58 -12.35 15.20
N TYR A 53 9.32 -11.30 15.97
CA TYR A 53 8.41 -11.36 17.10
C TYR A 53 7.58 -10.09 17.23
N GLU A 54 6.48 -10.18 17.97
CA GLU A 54 5.58 -9.05 18.19
C GLU A 54 6.20 -8.03 19.16
N PRO A 55 6.02 -6.71 18.93
CA PRO A 55 6.54 -5.67 19.80
C PRO A 55 5.89 -5.70 21.19
N VAL A 56 6.69 -5.47 22.23
CA VAL A 56 6.19 -5.35 23.60
C VAL A 56 5.59 -3.98 23.83
N MET A 57 4.28 -3.91 24.05
CA MET A 57 3.56 -2.65 24.23
C MET A 57 3.32 -2.31 25.71
N CYS A 58 3.38 -1.03 26.04
CA CYS A 58 2.92 -0.48 27.30
C CYS A 58 1.40 -0.68 27.44
N LYS A 59 0.93 -0.87 28.68
CA LYS A 59 -0.52 -0.93 28.98
C LYS A 59 -1.27 0.29 28.45
N ALA A 60 -2.51 0.06 28.03
CA ALA A 60 -3.44 1.11 27.61
C ALA A 60 -3.67 2.11 28.78
N PRO A 61 -3.84 3.42 28.47
CA PRO A 61 -4.02 4.01 27.14
C PRO A 61 -2.72 4.30 26.36
N CYS A 62 -1.54 4.15 26.97
CA CYS A 62 -0.27 4.60 26.38
C CYS A 62 0.15 3.86 25.10
N ARG A 63 0.18 2.51 25.12
CA ARG A 63 0.55 1.65 23.98
C ARG A 63 1.93 1.92 23.33
N ALA A 64 2.79 2.74 23.94
CA ALA A 64 4.17 2.92 23.48
C ALA A 64 4.92 1.59 23.46
N ILE A 65 5.82 1.42 22.49
CA ILE A 65 6.63 0.21 22.30
C ILE A 65 7.85 0.26 23.23
N LEU A 66 8.24 -0.89 23.76
CA LEU A 66 9.47 -1.08 24.53
C LEU A 66 10.67 -0.65 23.68
N ASN A 67 11.54 0.18 24.25
CA ASN A 67 12.65 0.81 23.53
C ASN A 67 13.84 1.03 24.48
N PRO A 68 15.04 1.39 23.97
CA PRO A 68 16.26 1.49 24.79
C PRO A 68 16.20 2.53 25.91
N TYR A 69 15.24 3.47 25.88
CA TYR A 69 15.06 4.50 26.91
C TYR A 69 14.16 4.05 28.07
N CYS A 70 13.62 2.83 28.03
CA CYS A 70 12.88 2.24 29.13
C CYS A 70 13.80 1.89 30.31
N GLN A 71 13.37 2.18 31.54
CA GLN A 71 14.09 1.71 32.73
C GLN A 71 13.72 0.26 33.01
N ILE A 72 14.73 -0.59 33.17
CA ILE A 72 14.54 -2.05 33.30
C ILE A 72 14.88 -2.52 34.70
N ASP A 73 13.93 -3.23 35.33
CA ASP A 73 14.16 -3.99 36.54
C ASP A 73 14.20 -5.49 36.19
N VAL A 74 15.41 -6.00 36.01
CA VAL A 74 15.69 -7.40 35.68
C VAL A 74 15.28 -8.34 36.82
N ARG A 75 15.39 -7.90 38.09
CA ARG A 75 15.06 -8.74 39.26
C ARG A 75 13.55 -8.87 39.41
N GLY A 76 12.84 -7.74 39.30
CA GLY A 76 11.38 -7.70 39.31
C GLY A 76 10.74 -8.20 38.01
N LYS A 77 11.53 -8.34 36.93
CA LYS A 77 11.06 -8.61 35.56
C LYS A 77 10.01 -7.60 35.10
N LEU A 78 10.31 -6.32 35.35
CA LEU A 78 9.47 -5.18 35.00
C LEU A 78 10.26 -4.18 34.15
N TRP A 79 9.52 -3.35 33.42
CA TRP A 79 10.05 -2.18 32.72
C TRP A 79 9.14 -0.96 32.96
N ILE A 80 9.74 0.22 32.93
CA ILE A 80 9.05 1.50 33.12
C ILE A 80 9.04 2.25 31.80
N CYS A 81 7.85 2.58 31.32
CA CYS A 81 7.67 3.32 30.07
C CYS A 81 8.20 4.77 30.22
N PRO A 82 9.04 5.29 29.33
CA PRO A 82 9.57 6.65 29.42
C PRO A 82 8.51 7.73 29.15
N PHE A 83 7.40 7.38 28.49
CA PHE A 83 6.35 8.32 28.12
C PHE A 83 5.33 8.55 29.24
N CYS A 84 4.82 7.47 29.85
CA CYS A 84 3.76 7.54 30.86
C CYS A 84 4.20 7.11 32.26
N LEU A 85 5.46 6.67 32.43
CA LEU A 85 6.04 6.16 33.69
C LEU A 85 5.32 4.95 34.29
N GLN A 86 4.43 4.31 33.52
CA GLN A 86 3.73 3.10 33.93
C GLN A 86 4.70 1.93 34.06
N ARG A 87 4.55 1.16 35.13
CA ARG A 87 5.25 -0.12 35.33
C ARG A 87 4.52 -1.23 34.56
N ASN A 88 5.27 -1.93 33.72
CA ASN A 88 4.79 -3.03 32.89
C ASN A 88 5.60 -4.29 33.23
N ALA A 89 4.94 -5.45 33.22
CA ALA A 89 5.64 -6.72 33.35
C ALA A 89 6.16 -7.16 31.98
N PHE A 90 7.31 -7.82 31.97
CA PHE A 90 7.78 -8.46 30.75
C PHE A 90 6.86 -9.63 30.36
N PRO A 91 6.67 -9.86 29.04
CA PRO A 91 5.92 -10.99 28.57
C PRO A 91 6.66 -12.32 28.87
N PRO A 92 5.96 -13.48 28.84
CA PRO A 92 6.55 -14.76 29.21
C PRO A 92 7.79 -15.16 28.40
N HIS A 93 7.90 -14.71 27.14
CA HIS A 93 9.04 -15.03 26.28
C HIS A 93 10.33 -14.28 26.68
N TYR A 94 10.25 -13.26 27.55
CA TYR A 94 11.41 -12.57 28.15
C TYR A 94 11.68 -13.04 29.59
N LYS A 95 11.25 -14.26 29.95
CA LYS A 95 11.46 -14.82 31.29
C LYS A 95 12.94 -14.88 31.69
N ASP A 96 13.84 -15.08 30.74
CA ASP A 96 15.28 -15.25 30.97
C ASP A 96 16.08 -13.95 30.73
N ILE A 97 15.41 -12.79 30.78
CA ILE A 97 16.05 -11.49 30.67
C ILE A 97 17.10 -11.31 31.78
N SER A 98 18.29 -10.86 31.39
CA SER A 98 19.39 -10.53 32.31
C SER A 98 20.19 -9.35 31.76
N ASN A 99 21.09 -8.77 32.58
CA ASN A 99 21.97 -7.69 32.11
C ASN A 99 22.88 -8.11 30.94
N THR A 100 23.12 -9.41 30.76
CA THR A 100 23.91 -9.98 29.66
C THR A 100 23.04 -10.56 28.54
N ASN A 101 21.72 -10.66 28.75
CA ASN A 101 20.76 -11.22 27.80
C ASN A 101 19.56 -10.27 27.70
N LEU A 102 19.78 -9.15 27.03
CA LEU A 102 18.73 -8.17 26.74
C LEU A 102 18.15 -8.43 25.34
N PRO A 103 16.83 -8.27 25.16
CA PRO A 103 16.23 -8.30 23.83
C PRO A 103 16.75 -7.14 22.97
N ALA A 104 16.70 -7.32 21.64
CA ALA A 104 17.26 -6.38 20.67
C ALA A 104 16.73 -4.95 20.87
N GLU A 105 15.43 -4.80 21.10
CA GLU A 105 14.75 -3.52 21.34
C GLU A 105 15.23 -2.72 22.56
N LEU A 106 16.07 -3.30 23.42
CA LEU A 106 16.70 -2.61 24.55
C LEU A 106 18.17 -2.25 24.30
N LEU A 107 18.77 -2.72 23.21
CA LEU A 107 20.15 -2.40 22.89
C LEU A 107 20.23 -1.00 22.29
N PRO A 108 21.23 -0.17 22.67
CA PRO A 108 21.38 1.19 22.16
C PRO A 108 21.51 1.33 20.63
N LYS A 109 21.88 0.24 19.94
CA LYS A 109 21.96 0.19 18.46
C LYS A 109 20.58 0.16 17.79
N TYR A 110 19.55 -0.31 18.50
CA TYR A 110 18.18 -0.49 18.00
C TYR A 110 17.23 0.58 18.58
N THR A 111 17.66 1.83 18.56
CA THR A 111 16.77 2.99 18.77
C THR A 111 15.72 3.11 17.67
N THR A 112 16.10 2.75 16.44
CA THR A 112 15.21 2.41 15.33
C THR A 112 15.27 0.90 15.09
N ILE A 113 14.10 0.29 14.94
CA ILE A 113 13.93 -1.16 14.87
C ILE A 113 12.70 -1.49 14.00
N GLU A 114 12.78 -2.58 13.24
CA GLU A 114 11.68 -3.08 12.41
C GLU A 114 11.22 -4.46 12.90
N TYR A 115 9.92 -4.63 13.09
CA TYR A 115 9.31 -5.88 13.54
C TYR A 115 8.62 -6.59 12.37
N ASN A 116 9.04 -7.82 12.08
CA ASN A 116 8.37 -8.69 11.12
C ASN A 116 7.24 -9.44 11.84
N LEU A 117 6.03 -8.90 11.73
CA LEU A 117 4.84 -9.52 12.30
C LEU A 117 4.42 -10.73 11.46
N ASN A 118 3.94 -11.78 12.11
CA ASN A 118 3.45 -12.98 11.41
C ASN A 118 2.03 -12.79 10.84
N ARG A 119 1.77 -11.62 10.26
CA ARG A 119 0.48 -11.25 9.66
C ARG A 119 0.64 -11.33 8.16
N VAL A 120 0.07 -12.37 7.56
CA VAL A 120 0.05 -12.50 6.11
C VAL A 120 -0.89 -11.42 5.55
N ALA A 121 -0.35 -10.51 4.73
CA ALA A 121 -1.15 -9.60 3.94
C ALA A 121 -2.13 -10.44 3.11
N GLN A 122 -3.43 -10.28 3.38
CA GLN A 122 -4.48 -11.10 2.76
C GLN A 122 -4.64 -10.78 1.26
N ILE A 123 -4.13 -9.64 0.82
CA ILE A 123 -4.31 -9.11 -0.52
C ILE A 123 -2.91 -8.91 -1.14
N PRO A 124 -2.65 -9.46 -2.34
CA PRO A 124 -1.40 -9.23 -3.04
C PRO A 124 -1.31 -7.77 -3.52
N PRO A 125 -0.11 -7.28 -3.89
CA PRO A 125 0.01 -5.95 -4.48
C PRO A 125 -0.78 -5.88 -5.80
N ILE A 126 -1.43 -4.74 -6.04
CA ILE A 126 -2.26 -4.52 -7.23
C ILE A 126 -1.69 -3.37 -8.06
N PHE A 127 -1.58 -3.60 -9.35
CA PHE A 127 -1.10 -2.64 -10.34
C PHE A 127 -2.19 -2.42 -11.39
N LEU A 128 -2.79 -1.23 -11.40
CA LEU A 128 -3.79 -0.85 -12.40
C LEU A 128 -3.17 0.13 -13.38
N TYR A 129 -2.93 -0.32 -14.61
CA TYR A 129 -2.43 0.55 -15.67
C TYR A 129 -3.59 1.40 -16.22
N VAL A 130 -3.42 2.74 -16.23
CA VAL A 130 -4.39 3.69 -16.79
C VAL A 130 -3.70 4.47 -17.90
N VAL A 131 -3.93 4.07 -19.15
CA VAL A 131 -3.10 4.43 -20.31
C VAL A 131 -3.83 5.39 -21.25
N ASP A 132 -3.22 6.54 -21.53
CA ASP A 132 -3.70 7.50 -22.55
C ASP A 132 -3.32 7.01 -23.95
N THR A 133 -4.27 6.95 -24.87
CA THR A 133 -4.07 6.58 -26.28
C THR A 133 -4.11 7.78 -27.23
N CYS A 134 -4.33 9.00 -26.73
CA CYS A 134 -4.27 10.24 -27.52
C CYS A 134 -2.83 10.78 -27.71
N LEU A 135 -1.87 9.87 -27.93
CA LEU A 135 -0.44 10.17 -28.13
C LEU A 135 -0.06 10.09 -29.60
N GLU A 136 1.17 10.47 -29.96
CA GLU A 136 1.77 10.18 -31.27
C GLU A 136 2.21 8.72 -31.37
N ASP A 137 2.37 8.18 -32.58
CA ASP A 137 2.69 6.77 -32.77
C ASP A 137 4.05 6.38 -32.17
N GLU A 138 5.03 7.28 -32.23
CA GLU A 138 6.36 7.08 -31.65
C GLU A 138 6.30 7.04 -30.11
N ASP A 139 5.60 8.01 -29.50
CA ASP A 139 5.39 8.07 -28.06
C ASP A 139 4.59 6.87 -27.55
N LEU A 140 3.52 6.50 -28.26
CA LEU A 140 2.69 5.36 -27.91
C LEU A 140 3.51 4.06 -27.99
N LYS A 141 4.35 3.91 -29.01
CA LYS A 141 5.25 2.76 -29.12
C LYS A 141 6.23 2.70 -27.95
N ALA A 142 6.89 3.80 -27.60
CA ALA A 142 7.80 3.85 -26.46
C ALA A 142 7.09 3.54 -25.14
N LEU A 143 5.84 3.99 -24.98
CA LEU A 143 4.99 3.68 -23.83
C LEU A 143 4.66 2.19 -23.74
N LYS A 144 4.29 1.55 -24.85
CA LYS A 144 4.03 0.10 -24.89
C LYS A 144 5.25 -0.70 -24.44
N ASP A 145 6.42 -0.38 -25.00
CA ASP A 145 7.67 -1.06 -24.67
C ASP A 145 7.97 -0.94 -23.16
N SER A 146 7.76 0.24 -22.59
CA SER A 146 7.94 0.50 -21.15
C SER A 146 6.95 -0.28 -20.27
N LEU A 147 5.68 -0.35 -20.67
CA LEU A 147 4.63 -1.08 -19.95
C LEU A 147 4.86 -2.60 -19.97
N ILE A 148 5.35 -3.13 -21.09
CA ILE A 148 5.68 -4.56 -21.22
C ILE A 148 6.88 -4.90 -20.33
N VAL A 149 7.92 -4.05 -20.31
CA VAL A 149 9.05 -4.22 -19.40
C VAL A 149 8.60 -4.14 -17.95
N SER A 150 7.77 -3.16 -17.57
CA SER A 150 7.29 -3.04 -16.19
C SER A 150 6.48 -4.25 -15.76
N LEU A 151 5.66 -4.83 -16.65
CA LEU A 151 4.89 -6.05 -16.38
C LEU A 151 5.80 -7.23 -16.02
N SER A 152 6.94 -7.40 -16.70
CA SER A 152 7.90 -8.48 -16.41
C SER A 152 8.64 -8.34 -15.07
N LEU A 153 8.64 -7.14 -14.49
CA LEU A 153 9.24 -6.87 -13.18
C LEU A 153 8.27 -7.12 -12.02
N LEU A 154 6.97 -7.31 -12.30
CA LEU A 154 5.96 -7.51 -11.27
C LEU A 154 6.05 -8.92 -10.67
N PRO A 155 5.78 -9.07 -9.36
CA PRO A 155 5.66 -10.40 -8.76
C PRO A 155 4.55 -11.23 -9.44
N PRO A 156 4.75 -12.54 -9.71
CA PRO A 156 3.78 -13.35 -10.45
C PRO A 156 2.39 -13.46 -9.79
N TYR A 157 2.33 -13.27 -8.47
CA TYR A 157 1.10 -13.29 -7.68
C TYR A 157 0.43 -11.92 -7.54
N ALA A 158 1.10 -10.84 -7.97
CA ALA A 158 0.53 -9.50 -7.98
C ALA A 158 -0.67 -9.45 -8.92
N TRP A 159 -1.68 -8.69 -8.57
CA TRP A 159 -2.83 -8.49 -9.45
C TRP A 159 -2.58 -7.34 -10.39
N VAL A 160 -2.97 -7.51 -11.65
CA VAL A 160 -2.84 -6.50 -12.68
C VAL A 160 -4.17 -6.25 -13.37
N GLY A 161 -4.41 -5.00 -13.74
CA GLY A 161 -5.55 -4.58 -14.56
C GLY A 161 -5.14 -3.53 -15.58
N LEU A 162 -5.97 -3.34 -16.59
CA LEU A 162 -5.73 -2.36 -17.66
C LEU A 162 -6.99 -1.53 -17.93
N ILE A 163 -6.80 -0.21 -17.94
CA ILE A 163 -7.74 0.78 -18.43
C ILE A 163 -7.01 1.59 -19.50
N THR A 164 -7.63 1.75 -20.67
CA THR A 164 -7.11 2.61 -21.73
C THR A 164 -8.12 3.72 -21.98
N TYR A 165 -7.66 4.92 -22.27
CA TYR A 165 -8.57 6.04 -22.50
C TYR A 165 -8.07 6.99 -23.58
N GLY A 166 -9.02 7.65 -24.22
CA GLY A 166 -8.82 8.78 -25.11
C GLY A 166 -10.05 9.67 -25.01
N THR A 167 -10.85 9.73 -26.08
CA THR A 167 -12.20 10.33 -26.05
C THR A 167 -13.14 9.56 -25.11
N MET A 168 -12.96 8.24 -25.03
CA MET A 168 -13.72 7.34 -24.16
C MET A 168 -12.78 6.58 -23.23
N THR A 169 -13.28 6.11 -22.08
CA THR A 169 -12.54 5.23 -21.17
C THR A 169 -12.94 3.78 -21.41
N GLN A 170 -11.97 2.87 -21.51
CA GLN A 170 -12.19 1.44 -21.74
C GLN A 170 -11.57 0.63 -20.60
N VAL A 171 -12.37 -0.17 -19.90
CA VAL A 171 -11.92 -1.11 -18.87
C VAL A 171 -11.80 -2.50 -19.48
N HIS A 172 -10.59 -3.07 -19.50
CA HIS A 172 -10.33 -4.35 -20.16
C HIS A 172 -10.63 -5.53 -19.24
N GLU A 173 -11.41 -6.49 -19.74
CA GLU A 173 -11.71 -7.76 -19.06
C GLU A 173 -10.62 -8.78 -19.42
N LEU A 174 -9.71 -9.04 -18.48
CA LEU A 174 -8.57 -9.94 -18.68
C LEU A 174 -8.92 -11.43 -18.49
N GLY A 175 -10.03 -11.72 -17.81
CA GLY A 175 -10.47 -13.09 -17.50
C GLY A 175 -11.10 -13.89 -18.64
N PHE A 176 -11.10 -13.35 -19.87
CA PHE A 176 -11.66 -14.03 -21.03
C PHE A 176 -10.59 -14.15 -22.15
N PRO A 177 -9.79 -15.23 -22.16
CA PRO A 177 -8.65 -15.35 -23.08
C PRO A 177 -9.05 -15.55 -24.54
N ASP A 178 -10.27 -16.06 -24.80
CA ASP A 178 -10.73 -16.36 -26.16
C ASP A 178 -11.04 -15.11 -26.99
N CYS A 179 -11.40 -13.99 -26.35
CA CYS A 179 -11.74 -12.74 -27.04
C CYS A 179 -11.48 -11.51 -26.16
N PRO A 180 -10.73 -10.50 -26.64
CA PRO A 180 -10.53 -9.28 -25.90
C PRO A 180 -11.88 -8.55 -25.74
N LYS A 181 -12.32 -8.37 -24.50
CA LYS A 181 -13.56 -7.68 -24.16
C LYS A 181 -13.25 -6.47 -23.30
N SER A 182 -13.89 -5.34 -23.60
CA SER A 182 -13.76 -4.12 -22.82
C SER A 182 -15.10 -3.44 -22.59
N PHE A 183 -15.19 -2.70 -21.48
CA PHE A 183 -16.36 -1.91 -21.10
C PHE A 183 -16.07 -0.44 -21.35
N VAL A 184 -16.92 0.21 -22.15
CA VAL A 184 -16.69 1.59 -22.60
C VAL A 184 -17.55 2.58 -21.80
N PHE A 185 -16.88 3.53 -21.16
CA PHE A 185 -17.47 4.65 -20.43
C PHE A 185 -17.31 5.93 -21.24
N ARG A 186 -18.37 6.75 -21.25
CA ARG A 186 -18.38 8.02 -21.98
C ARG A 186 -17.51 9.05 -21.27
N GLY A 187 -16.52 9.58 -21.97
CA GLY A 187 -15.58 10.54 -21.39
C GLY A 187 -16.18 11.88 -20.95
N THR A 188 -17.40 12.20 -21.41
CA THR A 188 -18.13 13.44 -21.09
C THR A 188 -19.09 13.30 -19.90
N LYS A 189 -19.21 12.09 -19.34
CA LYS A 189 -20.12 11.80 -18.23
C LYS A 189 -19.31 11.40 -17.00
N GLU A 190 -19.62 11.99 -15.85
CA GLU A 190 -19.11 11.52 -14.57
C GLU A 190 -19.88 10.27 -14.09
N TYR A 191 -19.15 9.31 -13.54
CA TYR A 191 -19.68 8.05 -13.04
C TYR A 191 -19.39 7.92 -11.55
N THR A 192 -20.42 7.59 -10.77
CA THR A 192 -20.24 7.25 -9.35
C THR A 192 -19.72 5.81 -9.20
N GLY A 193 -19.07 5.49 -8.08
CA GLY A 193 -18.61 4.12 -7.80
C GLY A 193 -19.73 3.07 -7.97
N LYS A 194 -20.94 3.36 -7.48
CA LYS A 194 -22.10 2.48 -7.69
C LYS A 194 -22.47 2.29 -9.17
N GLN A 195 -22.43 3.35 -9.98
CA GLN A 195 -22.69 3.23 -11.41
C GLN A 195 -21.61 2.40 -12.12
N VAL A 196 -20.35 2.55 -11.74
CA VAL A 196 -19.24 1.72 -12.23
C VAL A 196 -19.47 0.27 -11.83
N GLN A 197 -19.86 0.01 -10.58
CA GLN A 197 -20.20 -1.32 -10.06
C GLN A 197 -21.29 -2.00 -10.89
N ASP A 198 -22.39 -1.29 -11.13
CA ASP A 198 -23.54 -1.80 -11.86
C ASP A 198 -23.18 -2.07 -13.34
N MET A 199 -22.46 -1.15 -13.98
CA MET A 199 -22.08 -1.27 -15.40
C MET A 199 -21.05 -2.37 -15.66
N LEU A 200 -20.12 -2.58 -14.73
CA LEU A 200 -19.14 -3.67 -14.80
C LEU A 200 -19.72 -5.01 -14.35
N GLY A 201 -20.94 -5.04 -13.80
CA GLY A 201 -21.57 -6.24 -13.25
C GLY A 201 -20.82 -6.78 -12.04
N LEU A 202 -20.31 -5.88 -11.20
CA LEU A 202 -19.60 -6.18 -9.95
C LEU A 202 -20.54 -6.19 -8.73
N ALA A 203 -21.78 -5.73 -8.90
CA ALA A 203 -22.82 -5.75 -7.88
C ALA A 203 -23.31 -7.19 -7.67
N GLY A 204 -22.54 -7.98 -6.92
CA GLY A 204 -22.90 -9.33 -6.51
C GLY A 204 -22.93 -10.33 -7.65
N SER A 205 -22.15 -11.39 -7.50
CA SER A 205 -22.66 -12.70 -7.91
C SER A 205 -23.88 -13.01 -7.02
N ALA A 206 -25.01 -12.34 -7.28
CA ALA A 206 -26.30 -12.86 -6.93
C ALA A 206 -26.40 -14.15 -7.75
N VAL A 207 -26.12 -15.26 -7.08
CA VAL A 207 -26.44 -16.64 -7.43
C VAL A 207 -27.29 -16.67 -8.71
N ARG A 208 -26.68 -17.00 -9.85
CA ARG A 208 -27.45 -17.35 -11.04
C ARG A 208 -28.47 -18.42 -10.61
N PRO A 209 -29.79 -18.20 -10.73
CA PRO A 209 -30.77 -19.21 -10.35
C PRO A 209 -30.57 -20.41 -11.27
N GLY A 210 -30.02 -21.51 -10.74
CA GLY A 210 -29.87 -22.77 -11.47
C GLY A 210 -28.46 -23.37 -11.57
N GLN A 211 -27.42 -22.83 -10.92
CA GLN A 211 -26.16 -23.58 -10.76
C GLN A 211 -26.18 -24.42 -9.47
N PRO A 212 -25.81 -25.72 -9.52
CA PRO A 212 -25.76 -26.56 -8.33
C PRO A 212 -24.73 -26.01 -7.35
N ALA A 213 -25.12 -25.94 -6.07
CA ALA A 213 -24.26 -25.52 -4.98
C ALA A 213 -22.97 -26.36 -4.96
N ALA A 214 -21.84 -25.67 -4.82
CA ALA A 214 -20.52 -26.29 -4.71
C ALA A 214 -20.51 -27.36 -3.60
N ALA A 215 -19.81 -28.46 -3.86
CA ALA A 215 -19.70 -29.59 -2.95
C ALA A 215 -19.11 -29.19 -1.59
N PRO A 216 -19.54 -29.81 -0.47
CA PRO A 216 -19.00 -29.49 0.85
C PRO A 216 -17.56 -30.01 0.96
N GLY A 217 -16.60 -29.11 1.17
CA GLY A 217 -15.21 -29.49 1.49
C GLY A 217 -14.10 -28.70 0.80
N GLN A 218 -14.40 -27.75 -0.10
CA GLN A 218 -13.37 -26.85 -0.64
C GLN A 218 -13.20 -25.62 0.25
N PRO A 219 -11.95 -25.19 0.54
CA PRO A 219 -11.71 -23.91 1.21
C PRO A 219 -12.36 -22.80 0.39
N PRO A 220 -12.99 -21.79 1.02
CA PRO A 220 -13.64 -20.71 0.30
C PRO A 220 -12.59 -19.99 -0.55
N GLN A 221 -12.60 -20.20 -1.87
CA GLN A 221 -11.87 -19.33 -2.78
C GLN A 221 -12.49 -17.93 -2.64
N MET A 222 -11.70 -16.98 -2.16
CA MET A 222 -12.01 -15.54 -2.19
C MET A 222 -12.20 -15.13 -3.65
N SER A 223 -13.41 -15.31 -4.17
CA SER A 223 -13.78 -14.82 -5.49
C SER A 223 -14.23 -13.38 -5.33
N MET A 224 -13.28 -12.45 -5.46
CA MET A 224 -13.62 -11.04 -5.55
C MET A 224 -14.46 -10.82 -6.81
N PRO A 225 -15.55 -10.03 -6.76
CA PRO A 225 -16.34 -9.70 -7.95
C PRO A 225 -15.49 -9.15 -9.11
N ALA A 226 -14.38 -8.48 -8.76
CA ALA A 226 -13.44 -7.86 -9.68
C ALA A 226 -12.39 -8.81 -10.28
N ASN A 227 -12.42 -10.13 -9.97
CA ASN A 227 -11.49 -11.13 -10.53
C ASN A 227 -11.53 -11.22 -12.06
N ARG A 228 -12.47 -10.57 -12.75
CA ARG A 228 -12.52 -10.51 -14.22
C ARG A 228 -11.67 -9.38 -14.81
N PHE A 229 -11.39 -8.35 -14.01
CA PHE A 229 -10.65 -7.15 -14.41
C PHE A 229 -9.27 -7.06 -13.75
N LEU A 230 -9.13 -7.64 -12.55
CA LEU A 230 -7.90 -7.73 -11.80
C LEU A 230 -7.53 -9.21 -11.66
N LEU A 231 -6.42 -9.61 -12.28
CA LEU A 231 -5.96 -11.00 -12.27
C LEU A 231 -4.49 -11.10 -11.85
N PRO A 232 -4.06 -12.21 -11.25
CA PRO A 232 -2.65 -12.48 -11.05
C PRO A 232 -1.87 -12.36 -12.37
N VAL A 233 -0.70 -11.71 -12.32
CA VAL A 233 0.18 -11.53 -13.50
C VAL A 233 0.41 -12.86 -14.20
N LYS A 234 0.76 -13.91 -13.45
CA LYS A 234 1.01 -15.26 -13.99
C LYS A 234 -0.16 -15.84 -14.81
N ASP A 235 -1.39 -15.41 -14.56
CA ASP A 235 -2.60 -15.96 -15.19
C ASP A 235 -3.01 -15.16 -16.44
N CYS A 236 -2.54 -13.92 -16.58
CA CYS A 236 -2.96 -13.01 -17.66
C CYS A 236 -1.81 -12.34 -18.43
N GLU A 237 -0.56 -12.66 -18.13
CA GLU A 237 0.64 -12.05 -18.73
C GLU A 237 0.59 -12.05 -20.26
N PHE A 238 0.30 -13.20 -20.89
CA PHE A 238 0.24 -13.31 -22.35
C PHE A 238 -0.89 -12.45 -22.95
N VAL A 239 -2.07 -12.49 -22.34
CA VAL A 239 -3.24 -11.71 -22.79
C VAL A 239 -2.95 -10.22 -22.67
N LEU A 240 -2.41 -9.79 -21.54
CA LEU A 240 -2.11 -8.38 -21.28
C LEU A 240 -1.00 -7.86 -22.20
N THR A 241 0.09 -8.60 -22.38
CA THR A 241 1.15 -8.24 -23.33
C THR A 241 0.61 -8.11 -24.75
N SER A 242 -0.22 -9.06 -25.20
CA SER A 242 -0.88 -9.00 -26.51
C SER A 242 -1.76 -7.76 -26.66
N ILE A 243 -2.55 -7.40 -25.64
CA ILE A 243 -3.35 -6.16 -25.65
C ILE A 243 -2.44 -4.94 -25.77
N LEU A 244 -1.36 -4.88 -24.97
CA LEU A 244 -0.42 -3.75 -24.96
C LEU A 244 0.29 -3.58 -26.30
N GLU A 245 0.79 -4.66 -26.90
CA GLU A 245 1.44 -4.64 -28.22
C GLU A 245 0.48 -4.11 -29.30
N ASN A 246 -0.79 -4.52 -29.24
CA ASN A 246 -1.82 -4.16 -30.20
C ASN A 246 -2.55 -2.84 -29.88
N LEU A 247 -2.17 -2.09 -28.84
CA LEU A 247 -2.78 -0.80 -28.54
C LEU A 247 -2.68 0.15 -29.74
N GLN A 248 -3.76 0.86 -30.06
CA GLN A 248 -3.77 1.83 -31.15
C GLN A 248 -4.08 3.22 -30.60
N ARG A 249 -3.77 4.24 -31.40
CA ARG A 249 -4.16 5.63 -31.09
C ARG A 249 -5.67 5.73 -30.98
N ASP A 250 -6.13 6.70 -30.18
CA ASP A 250 -7.56 6.99 -30.08
C ASP A 250 -8.14 7.21 -31.50
N PRO A 251 -9.18 6.46 -31.92
CA PRO A 251 -9.64 6.47 -33.30
C PRO A 251 -10.40 7.74 -33.69
N TRP A 252 -10.66 8.64 -32.73
CA TRP A 252 -11.43 9.85 -32.97
C TRP A 252 -10.59 10.92 -33.66
N PRO A 253 -11.08 11.47 -34.78
CA PRO A 253 -10.32 12.46 -35.54
C PRO A 253 -10.18 13.77 -34.74
N VAL A 254 -8.99 14.33 -34.75
CA VAL A 254 -8.69 15.63 -34.14
C VAL A 254 -8.81 16.70 -35.22
N ALA A 255 -9.70 17.68 -35.01
CA ALA A 255 -9.83 18.80 -35.95
C ALA A 255 -8.56 19.67 -35.98
N ASN A 256 -8.31 20.33 -37.10
CA ASN A 256 -7.19 21.28 -37.23
C ASN A 256 -7.23 22.32 -36.10
N ASP A 257 -6.05 22.64 -35.56
CA ASP A 257 -5.85 23.57 -34.45
C ASP A 257 -6.59 23.21 -33.15
N LYS A 258 -7.03 21.95 -33.00
CA LYS A 258 -7.59 21.42 -31.75
C LYS A 258 -6.69 20.36 -31.14
N ARG A 259 -6.88 20.14 -29.84
CA ARG A 259 -6.28 19.02 -29.12
C ARG A 259 -7.24 17.83 -29.20
N ALA A 260 -6.69 16.62 -29.10
CA ALA A 260 -7.48 15.41 -28.92
C ALA A 260 -8.36 15.52 -27.67
N GLU A 261 -9.55 14.96 -27.72
CA GLU A 261 -10.43 14.87 -26.56
C GLU A 261 -9.88 13.82 -25.59
N ARG A 262 -9.48 14.24 -24.38
CA ARG A 262 -8.89 13.36 -23.37
C ARG A 262 -9.75 13.34 -22.12
N CYS A 263 -10.33 12.18 -21.80
CA CYS A 263 -11.20 12.02 -20.64
C CYS A 263 -10.46 11.51 -19.39
N THR A 264 -9.26 12.05 -19.10
CA THR A 264 -8.41 11.62 -17.96
C THR A 264 -9.16 11.61 -16.63
N GLY A 265 -10.01 12.60 -16.37
CA GLY A 265 -10.81 12.66 -15.14
C GLY A 265 -11.79 11.48 -15.00
N VAL A 266 -12.48 11.11 -16.10
CA VAL A 266 -13.37 9.94 -16.11
C VAL A 266 -12.57 8.65 -15.99
N ALA A 267 -11.43 8.54 -16.68
CA ALA A 267 -10.56 7.37 -16.60
C ALA A 267 -10.08 7.12 -15.16
N MET A 268 -9.62 8.16 -14.47
CA MET A 268 -9.23 8.08 -13.06
C MET A 268 -10.41 7.78 -12.13
N SER A 269 -11.58 8.40 -12.36
CA SER A 269 -12.78 8.13 -11.58
C SER A 269 -13.24 6.67 -11.70
N VAL A 270 -13.19 6.10 -12.91
CA VAL A 270 -13.51 4.69 -13.16
C VAL A 270 -12.47 3.77 -12.53
N ALA A 271 -11.18 4.11 -12.62
CA ALA A 271 -10.08 3.35 -12.00
C ALA A 271 -10.20 3.30 -10.48
N VAL A 272 -10.41 4.45 -9.84
CA VAL A 272 -10.62 4.55 -8.39
C VAL A 272 -11.89 3.80 -8.01
N GLY A 273 -13.00 3.98 -8.74
CA GLY A 273 -14.24 3.26 -8.51
C GLY A 273 -14.06 1.74 -8.57
N LEU A 274 -13.39 1.23 -9.61
CA LEU A 274 -13.10 -0.20 -9.76
C LEU A 274 -12.34 -0.74 -8.54
N LEU A 275 -11.30 -0.04 -8.08
CA LEU A 275 -10.52 -0.46 -6.92
C LEU A 275 -11.36 -0.36 -5.64
N GLU A 276 -12.05 0.75 -5.39
CA GLU A 276 -12.87 0.96 -4.19
C GLU A 276 -13.90 -0.17 -4.00
N ILE A 277 -14.65 -0.50 -5.05
CA ILE A 277 -15.64 -1.59 -5.05
C ILE A 277 -14.98 -2.95 -4.78
N SER A 278 -13.76 -3.15 -5.28
CA SER A 278 -13.04 -4.40 -5.09
C SER A 278 -12.63 -4.60 -3.63
N TYR A 279 -12.42 -3.53 -2.84
CA TYR A 279 -11.83 -3.63 -1.50
C TYR A 279 -12.75 -3.26 -0.33
N ILE A 280 -13.99 -2.77 -0.57
CA ILE A 280 -14.91 -2.32 0.50
C ILE A 280 -15.16 -3.41 1.56
N ASP A 281 -15.21 -4.69 1.21
CA ASP A 281 -15.48 -5.79 2.17
C ASP A 281 -14.22 -6.34 2.87
N HIS A 282 -13.02 -5.87 2.49
CA HIS A 282 -11.74 -6.47 2.92
C HIS A 282 -10.76 -5.50 3.57
N ILE A 283 -11.17 -4.27 3.89
CA ILE A 283 -10.40 -3.41 4.80
C ILE A 283 -10.68 -3.92 6.22
N PRO A 284 -9.79 -4.69 6.87
CA PRO A 284 -9.86 -4.81 8.31
C PRO A 284 -9.83 -3.38 8.85
N GLN A 285 -10.76 -3.04 9.75
CA GLN A 285 -10.89 -1.74 10.38
C GLN A 285 -9.66 -1.40 11.24
N TYR A 286 -8.48 -1.26 10.64
CA TYR A 286 -7.34 -0.60 11.22
C TYR A 286 -7.50 0.87 10.88
N ARG A 287 -8.50 1.52 11.50
CA ARG A 287 -8.40 2.95 11.73
C ARG A 287 -7.11 3.13 12.52
N CYS A 288 -6.05 3.61 11.86
CA CYS A 288 -5.01 4.32 12.56
C CYS A 288 -5.72 5.48 13.26
N SER A 289 -5.83 5.39 14.58
CA SER A 289 -6.26 6.47 15.44
C SER A 289 -5.15 7.53 15.45
N CYS A 290 -4.98 8.21 14.32
CA CYS A 290 -4.17 9.43 14.16
C CYS A 290 -5.08 10.65 13.94
N HIS A 291 -6.31 10.58 14.43
CA HIS A 291 -7.20 11.71 14.63
C HIS A 291 -7.66 11.65 16.07
N ASP A 292 -6.92 12.30 16.95
CA ASP A 292 -7.31 13.58 17.54
C ASP A 292 -6.11 14.12 18.34
N VAL A 293 -5.81 15.39 18.09
CA VAL A 293 -4.82 16.20 18.82
C VAL A 293 -5.33 16.48 20.23
#